data_AF-A0A936XFQ6-F1
#
_entry.id   AF-A0A936XFQ6-F1
#
_cell.length_a   1.000
_cell.length_b   1.000
_cell.length_c   1.000
_cell.angle_alpha   90.00
_cell.angle_beta   90.00
_cell.angle_gamma   90.00
#
_symmetry.space_group_name_H-M   'P 1'
#
loop_
_entity.id
_entity.type
_entity.pdbx_description
1 polymer ?
#
loop_
_entity_poly.entity_id
_entity_poly.type
_entity_poly.pdbx_seq_one_letter_code
_entity_poly.pdbx_strand_id
1 'polypeptide(L)'
;MNQSRSANQRLLFYGFWLLLAILQASFTELQDDEAYYWAYSQFPDWGYFDHPPMIAWLIKAGYTIIPNQLGLRLIPLLLNLFALVIIEDLTSKKNPKLFYAIAASVAVLQLWGFIAVPDIPLIFFTALFFWCYRRFLNHLSLVNSLLLGLAVSFILYSKYQAVLVIFFTFLSNPRLIFRYQSWIAASFALLLFAPHIYWQFQHNWVSFKYHLLQSNVAPWKLSFTVEYILGQLALTGPIVFFILLPASLLYKTTSATEKAMRYSLIGIFIFFLFSSFRGRTEANWTSPGLPAFLVLSHQFLVYHTPSRKWLMRLLPVSLLFAVLMRVEMVFDFMPSPPLQARYHAWKKWPEQLKEKTHGLPVVFSNSYQRASKYWFYSGQMSYSQNFYRNRINSYSYWTVEDSLLGKPVYFADIYDLSFFQDTMKAGIWTLGLNYDSSFASFAKVKIMAGYPEKIKAGDSISLQLTSLVPPLYKNYIAQHPQLSDTTRIGFFEKGKWIKDVFTGVTLNQLSSGQPVPIKINPGLKPGHYEIIFAINCRFYKPTHNSDRLKLVVE
;
A
#
# COMPACT_ATOMS: atom_id res chain seq x y z
N MET A 1 -10.68 -35.90 30.26
CA MET A 1 -9.26 -35.52 30.11
C MET A 1 -8.87 -34.99 28.72
N ASN A 2 -9.25 -35.62 27.59
CA ASN A 2 -8.77 -35.20 26.25
C ASN A 2 -9.27 -33.82 25.74
N GLN A 3 -10.53 -33.45 25.99
CA GLN A 3 -11.05 -32.14 25.56
C GLN A 3 -10.42 -30.97 26.32
N SER A 4 -10.30 -31.09 27.65
CA SER A 4 -9.60 -30.10 28.50
C SER A 4 -8.13 -29.93 28.09
N ARG A 5 -7.41 -31.04 27.81
CA ARG A 5 -6.02 -30.98 27.34
C ARG A 5 -5.88 -30.29 25.97
N SER A 6 -6.84 -30.49 25.06
CA SER A 6 -6.87 -29.82 23.75
C SER A 6 -7.18 -28.32 23.87
N ALA A 7 -8.10 -27.94 24.76
CA ALA A 7 -8.42 -26.54 25.02
C ALA A 7 -7.21 -25.78 25.59
N ASN A 8 -6.48 -26.41 26.53
CA ASN A 8 -5.26 -25.84 27.10
C ASN A 8 -4.16 -25.67 26.04
N GLN A 9 -3.98 -26.63 25.12
CA GLN A 9 -3.00 -26.51 24.02
C GLN A 9 -3.33 -25.37 23.05
N ARG A 10 -4.62 -25.19 22.75
CA ARG A 10 -5.10 -24.10 21.90
C ARG A 10 -4.84 -22.74 22.53
N LEU A 11 -5.16 -22.58 23.80
CA LEU A 11 -4.91 -21.34 24.54
C LEU A 11 -3.41 -21.05 24.64
N LEU A 12 -2.59 -22.06 24.92
CA LEU A 12 -1.13 -21.91 24.97
C LEU A 12 -0.55 -21.47 23.63
N PHE A 13 -0.98 -22.08 22.51
CA PHE A 13 -0.48 -21.71 21.18
C PHE A 13 -0.83 -20.27 20.82
N TYR A 14 -2.10 -19.88 20.93
CA TYR A 14 -2.54 -18.53 20.58
C TYR A 14 -2.05 -17.48 21.56
N GLY A 15 -1.96 -17.81 22.86
CA GLY A 15 -1.36 -16.95 23.88
C GLY A 15 0.12 -16.70 23.62
N PHE A 16 0.89 -17.74 23.28
CA PHE A 16 2.29 -17.61 22.90
C PHE A 16 2.47 -16.83 21.58
N TRP A 17 1.62 -17.08 20.58
CA TRP A 17 1.63 -16.32 19.33
C TRP A 17 1.40 -14.82 19.58
N LEU A 18 0.39 -14.49 20.40
CA LEU A 18 0.08 -13.12 20.77
C LEU A 18 1.23 -12.48 21.55
N LEU A 19 1.80 -13.18 22.53
CA LEU A 19 2.95 -12.69 23.30
C LEU A 19 4.13 -12.36 22.38
N LEU A 20 4.49 -13.28 21.48
CA LEU A 20 5.56 -13.04 20.51
C LEU A 20 5.25 -11.86 19.57
N ALA A 21 3.99 -11.71 19.14
CA ALA A 21 3.58 -10.59 18.31
C ALA A 21 3.67 -9.25 19.06
N ILE A 22 3.25 -9.19 20.32
CA ILE A 22 3.34 -8.00 21.18
C ILE A 22 4.79 -7.61 21.41
N LEU A 23 5.66 -8.58 21.76
CA LEU A 23 7.09 -8.33 21.95
C LEU A 23 7.70 -7.77 20.67
N GLN A 24 7.48 -8.43 19.53
CA GLN A 24 8.00 -7.97 18.25
C GLN A 24 7.49 -6.57 17.88
N ALA A 25 6.18 -6.33 18.01
CA ALA A 25 5.56 -5.05 17.70
C ALA A 25 6.08 -3.90 18.58
N SER A 26 6.56 -4.20 19.79
CA SER A 26 7.07 -3.20 20.74
C SER A 26 8.54 -2.82 20.49
N PHE A 27 9.34 -3.73 19.91
CA PHE A 27 10.79 -3.55 19.80
C PHE A 27 11.30 -3.36 18.36
N THR A 28 10.51 -3.69 17.34
CA THR A 28 10.89 -3.45 15.93
C THR A 28 10.56 -2.04 15.49
N GLU A 29 11.48 -1.35 14.82
CA GLU A 29 11.23 -0.03 14.24
C GLU A 29 10.15 -0.09 13.14
N LEU A 30 9.46 1.03 12.90
CA LEU A 30 8.47 1.13 11.83
C LEU A 30 9.09 0.88 10.46
N GLN A 31 8.39 0.07 9.68
CA GLN A 31 8.64 -0.06 8.25
C GLN A 31 8.18 1.20 7.50
N ASP A 32 8.68 1.37 6.27
CA ASP A 32 8.34 2.50 5.40
C ASP A 32 6.82 2.66 5.21
N ASP A 33 6.14 1.57 4.91
CA ASP A 33 4.70 1.56 4.69
C ASP A 33 3.90 1.80 5.97
N GLU A 34 4.35 1.27 7.12
CA GLU A 34 3.67 1.47 8.41
C GLU A 34 3.63 2.94 8.83
N ALA A 35 4.75 3.64 8.69
CA ALA A 35 4.80 5.06 8.98
C ALA A 35 3.85 5.85 8.07
N TYR A 36 3.80 5.48 6.78
CA TYR A 36 2.92 6.11 5.81
C TYR A 36 1.42 5.84 6.08
N TYR A 37 1.05 4.61 6.45
CA TYR A 37 -0.32 4.29 6.86
C TYR A 37 -0.68 4.88 8.23
N TRP A 38 0.31 5.12 9.09
CA TRP A 38 0.07 5.94 10.28
C TRP A 38 -0.23 7.39 9.92
N ALA A 39 0.46 7.98 8.93
CA ALA A 39 0.09 9.29 8.43
C ALA A 39 -1.34 9.31 7.87
N TYR A 40 -1.81 8.21 7.25
CA TYR A 40 -3.22 8.06 6.83
C TYR A 40 -4.16 8.19 8.03
N SER A 41 -3.82 7.55 9.15
CA SER A 41 -4.63 7.58 10.38
C SER A 41 -4.72 8.99 11.02
N GLN A 42 -3.82 9.91 10.68
CA GLN A 42 -3.91 11.31 11.12
C GLN A 42 -4.99 12.08 10.35
N PHE A 43 -5.34 11.61 9.15
CA PHE A 43 -6.41 12.16 8.30
C PHE A 43 -7.40 11.04 7.92
N PRO A 44 -8.25 10.57 8.86
CA PRO A 44 -9.24 9.54 8.56
C PRO A 44 -10.16 9.98 7.43
N ASP A 45 -10.23 9.16 6.38
CA ASP A 45 -11.10 9.39 5.23
C ASP A 45 -11.66 8.05 4.73
N TRP A 46 -12.51 8.09 3.71
CA TRP A 46 -13.09 6.91 3.08
C TRP A 46 -12.18 6.27 2.03
N GLY A 47 -11.05 6.89 1.69
CA GLY A 47 -10.03 6.33 0.80
C GLY A 47 -8.74 7.13 0.84
N TYR A 48 -7.69 6.59 0.23
CA TYR A 48 -6.38 7.23 0.09
C TYR A 48 -5.85 7.01 -1.32
N PHE A 49 -4.74 7.68 -1.68
CA PHE A 49 -4.18 7.65 -3.03
C PHE A 49 -4.12 6.23 -3.63
N ASP A 50 -3.53 5.29 -2.90
CA ASP A 50 -3.30 3.93 -3.36
C ASP A 50 -4.21 2.89 -2.71
N HIS A 51 -4.85 3.15 -1.57
CA HIS A 51 -5.54 2.12 -0.78
C HIS A 51 -6.93 2.55 -0.26
N PRO A 52 -7.83 1.57 -0.06
CA PRO A 52 -9.01 1.74 0.79
C PRO A 52 -8.63 2.05 2.26
N PRO A 53 -9.60 2.45 3.10
CA PRO A 53 -9.35 3.11 4.37
C PRO A 53 -9.12 2.17 5.57
N MET A 54 -9.39 0.87 5.48
CA MET A 54 -9.44 -0.02 6.65
C MET A 54 -8.15 0.02 7.48
N ILE A 55 -6.98 -0.03 6.84
CA ILE A 55 -5.72 -0.03 7.61
C ILE A 55 -5.54 1.27 8.42
N ALA A 56 -5.93 2.41 7.85
CA ALA A 56 -5.83 3.70 8.52
C ALA A 56 -6.75 3.77 9.74
N TRP A 57 -7.98 3.25 9.62
CA TRP A 57 -8.93 3.18 10.74
C TRP A 57 -8.44 2.25 11.86
N LEU A 58 -7.89 1.09 11.50
CA LEU A 58 -7.37 0.13 12.48
C LEU A 58 -6.14 0.69 13.21
N ILE A 59 -5.23 1.35 12.47
CA ILE A 59 -4.10 2.06 13.08
C ILE A 59 -4.60 3.16 14.00
N LYS A 60 -5.58 3.97 13.57
CA LYS A 60 -6.15 5.06 14.40
C LYS A 60 -6.69 4.50 15.72
N ALA A 61 -7.51 3.46 15.67
CA ALA A 61 -8.11 2.84 16.84
C ALA A 61 -7.06 2.29 17.83
N GLY A 62 -6.01 1.63 17.34
CA GLY A 62 -4.94 1.13 18.20
C GLY A 62 -4.06 2.25 18.77
N TYR A 63 -3.69 3.22 17.93
CA TYR A 63 -2.82 4.33 18.32
C TYR A 63 -3.49 5.30 19.30
N THR A 64 -4.83 5.41 19.28
CA THR A 64 -5.58 6.15 20.31
C THR A 64 -5.52 5.49 21.69
N ILE A 65 -5.33 4.18 21.76
CA ILE A 65 -5.19 3.45 23.03
C ILE A 65 -3.75 3.56 23.55
N ILE A 66 -2.77 3.36 22.67
CA ILE A 66 -1.35 3.42 23.01
C ILE A 66 -0.62 4.23 21.92
N PRO A 67 -0.24 5.50 22.15
CA PRO A 67 0.32 6.36 21.11
C PRO A 67 1.81 6.08 20.84
N ASN A 68 2.14 4.83 20.48
CA ASN A 68 3.49 4.37 20.15
C ASN A 68 3.46 3.28 19.07
N GLN A 69 4.60 2.64 18.82
CA GLN A 69 4.76 1.57 17.82
C GLN A 69 3.83 0.37 18.09
N LEU A 70 3.63 0.01 19.36
CA LEU A 70 2.75 -1.09 19.74
C LEU A 70 1.29 -0.75 19.43
N GLY A 71 0.80 0.43 19.83
CA GLY A 71 -0.59 0.78 19.56
C GLY A 71 -0.90 0.93 18.08
N LEU A 72 0.04 1.44 17.27
CA LEU A 72 -0.08 1.44 15.81
C LEU A 72 -0.34 0.04 15.25
N ARG A 73 0.29 -0.98 15.83
CA ARG A 73 0.20 -2.39 15.42
C ARG A 73 -0.87 -3.20 16.16
N LEU A 74 -1.44 -2.67 17.25
CA LEU A 74 -2.28 -3.40 18.19
C LEU A 74 -3.51 -4.03 17.55
N ILE A 75 -4.25 -3.28 16.75
CA ILE A 75 -5.45 -3.84 16.10
C ILE A 75 -5.07 -4.79 14.95
N PRO A 76 -4.15 -4.43 14.04
CA PRO A 76 -3.65 -5.37 13.02
C PRO A 76 -3.15 -6.71 13.61
N LEU A 77 -2.32 -6.68 14.65
CA LEU A 77 -1.79 -7.93 15.25
C LEU A 77 -2.90 -8.80 15.87
N LEU A 78 -3.94 -8.18 16.45
CA LEU A 78 -5.11 -8.91 16.94
C LEU A 78 -5.91 -9.52 15.80
N LEU A 79 -6.09 -8.80 14.68
CA LEU A 79 -6.73 -9.36 13.48
C LEU A 79 -5.94 -10.54 12.91
N ASN A 80 -4.61 -10.51 12.94
CA ASN A 80 -3.80 -11.66 12.56
C ASN A 80 -4.09 -12.89 13.45
N LEU A 81 -4.13 -12.70 14.77
CA LEU A 81 -4.47 -13.77 15.72
C LEU A 81 -5.87 -14.35 15.44
N PHE A 82 -6.88 -13.48 15.30
CA PHE A 82 -8.25 -13.92 15.04
C PHE A 82 -8.41 -14.54 13.65
N ALA A 83 -7.63 -14.11 12.65
CA ALA A 83 -7.60 -14.76 11.35
C ALA A 83 -7.19 -16.22 11.50
N LEU A 84 -6.11 -16.50 12.25
CA LEU A 84 -5.67 -17.88 12.49
C LEU A 84 -6.73 -18.72 13.22
N VAL A 85 -7.47 -18.13 14.16
CA VAL A 85 -8.58 -18.80 14.86
C VAL A 85 -9.71 -19.16 13.89
N ILE A 86 -10.10 -18.24 13.01
CA ILE A 86 -11.15 -18.48 12.00
C ILE A 86 -10.69 -19.51 10.97
N ILE A 87 -9.43 -19.44 10.52
CA ILE A 87 -8.87 -20.38 9.55
C ILE A 87 -8.78 -21.79 10.15
N GLU A 88 -8.40 -21.93 11.43
CA GLU A 88 -8.48 -23.20 12.15
C GLU A 88 -9.92 -23.75 12.15
N ASP A 89 -10.92 -22.90 12.40
CA ASP A 89 -12.33 -23.30 12.38
C ASP A 89 -12.83 -23.71 10.98
N LEU A 90 -12.27 -23.11 9.92
CA LEU A 90 -12.58 -23.45 8.54
C LEU A 90 -12.12 -24.85 8.13
N THR A 91 -11.16 -25.45 8.85
CA THR A 91 -10.73 -26.84 8.62
C THR A 91 -11.88 -27.83 8.87
N SER A 92 -12.19 -28.68 7.89
CA SER A 92 -13.29 -29.65 7.98
C SER A 92 -12.91 -30.85 8.87
N LYS A 93 -11.78 -31.50 8.58
CA LYS A 93 -11.15 -32.40 9.56
C LYS A 93 -10.28 -31.62 10.52
N LYS A 94 -10.43 -31.90 11.81
CA LYS A 94 -9.69 -31.22 12.89
C LYS A 94 -8.40 -31.98 13.21
N ASN A 95 -7.28 -31.28 13.11
CA ASN A 95 -5.99 -31.69 13.68
C ASN A 95 -5.24 -30.42 14.14
N PRO A 96 -5.56 -29.89 15.33
CA PRO A 96 -5.02 -28.60 15.79
C PRO A 96 -3.49 -28.55 15.80
N LYS A 97 -2.83 -29.63 16.21
CA LYS A 97 -1.35 -29.70 16.22
C LYS A 97 -0.75 -29.54 14.82
N LEU A 98 -1.36 -30.16 13.81
CA LEU A 98 -0.94 -30.00 12.42
C LEU A 98 -1.19 -28.57 11.94
N PHE A 99 -2.34 -27.98 12.28
CA PHE A 99 -2.62 -26.58 11.96
C PHE A 99 -1.56 -25.64 12.56
N TYR A 100 -1.21 -25.82 13.83
CA TYR A 100 -0.18 -25.03 14.52
C TYR A 100 1.19 -25.20 13.86
N ALA A 101 1.56 -26.42 13.46
CA ALA A 101 2.80 -26.67 12.74
C ALA A 101 2.84 -25.96 11.38
N ILE A 102 1.74 -25.98 10.61
CA ILE A 102 1.63 -25.29 9.32
C ILE A 102 1.72 -23.78 9.54
N ALA A 103 0.91 -23.22 10.44
CA ALA A 103 0.89 -21.78 10.73
C ALA A 103 2.28 -21.29 11.20
N ALA A 104 2.96 -22.08 12.02
CA ALA A 104 4.30 -21.74 12.51
C ALA A 104 5.41 -21.86 11.45
N SER A 105 5.20 -22.67 10.40
CA SER A 105 6.17 -22.84 9.29
C SER A 105 6.02 -21.81 8.17
N VAL A 106 4.88 -21.10 8.12
CA VAL A 106 4.63 -20.05 7.12
C VAL A 106 5.22 -18.74 7.64
N ALA A 107 6.44 -18.42 7.18
CA ALA A 107 7.21 -17.28 7.65
C ALA A 107 6.46 -15.94 7.53
N VAL A 108 5.62 -15.75 6.51
CA VAL A 108 4.81 -14.52 6.37
C VAL A 108 3.84 -14.34 7.54
N LEU A 109 3.24 -15.40 8.08
CA LEU A 109 2.34 -15.25 9.23
C LEU A 109 3.13 -14.84 10.48
N GLN A 110 4.35 -15.34 10.64
CA GLN A 110 5.23 -15.06 11.79
C GLN A 110 5.90 -13.68 11.71
N LEU A 111 6.48 -13.36 10.56
CA LEU A 111 7.36 -12.20 10.35
C LEU A 111 6.63 -10.98 9.82
N TRP A 112 5.46 -11.17 9.19
CA TRP A 112 4.63 -10.08 8.69
C TRP A 112 3.34 -9.88 9.49
N GLY A 113 2.93 -10.86 10.31
CA GLY A 113 1.66 -10.84 11.05
C GLY A 113 1.51 -9.75 12.12
N PHE A 114 2.61 -9.12 12.54
CA PHE A 114 2.61 -8.03 13.53
C PHE A 114 2.73 -6.63 12.90
N ILE A 115 2.97 -6.54 11.58
CA ILE A 115 3.21 -5.29 10.86
C ILE A 115 1.85 -4.68 10.48
N ALA A 116 1.69 -3.36 10.64
CA ALA A 116 0.46 -2.66 10.31
C ALA A 116 0.37 -2.32 8.81
N VAL A 117 0.01 -3.31 8.00
CA VAL A 117 -0.20 -3.17 6.55
C VAL A 117 -1.57 -3.67 6.10
N PRO A 118 -2.10 -3.23 4.94
CA PRO A 118 -3.42 -3.63 4.42
C PRO A 118 -3.60 -5.14 4.22
N ASP A 119 -2.50 -5.89 4.06
CA ASP A 119 -2.56 -7.35 3.89
C ASP A 119 -3.16 -8.05 5.13
N ILE A 120 -2.97 -7.51 6.33
CA ILE A 120 -3.48 -8.11 7.58
C ILE A 120 -5.02 -8.08 7.68
N PRO A 121 -5.70 -6.92 7.57
CA PRO A 121 -7.16 -6.91 7.51
C PRO A 121 -7.68 -7.69 6.29
N LEU A 122 -6.98 -7.66 5.15
CA LEU A 122 -7.36 -8.45 3.99
C LEU A 122 -7.40 -9.96 4.29
N ILE A 123 -6.36 -10.51 4.93
CA ILE A 123 -6.31 -11.92 5.33
C ILE A 123 -7.44 -12.25 6.32
N PHE A 124 -7.63 -11.41 7.34
CA PHE A 124 -8.68 -11.59 8.34
C PHE A 124 -10.08 -11.60 7.72
N PHE A 125 -10.41 -10.58 6.94
CA PHE A 125 -11.73 -10.47 6.31
C PHE A 125 -11.93 -11.49 5.18
N THR A 126 -10.86 -11.99 4.56
CA THR A 126 -10.95 -13.14 3.64
C THR A 126 -11.31 -14.43 4.39
N ALA A 127 -10.71 -14.68 5.55
CA ALA A 127 -11.08 -15.82 6.40
C ALA A 127 -12.54 -15.69 6.88
N LEU A 128 -12.94 -14.49 7.34
CA LEU A 128 -14.31 -14.21 7.75
C LEU A 128 -15.29 -14.35 6.58
N PHE A 129 -14.93 -13.90 5.38
CA PHE A 129 -15.71 -14.09 4.16
C PHE A 129 -15.97 -15.57 3.89
N PHE A 130 -14.95 -16.43 3.91
CA PHE A 130 -15.15 -17.86 3.70
C PHE A 130 -15.97 -18.51 4.81
N TRP A 131 -15.84 -18.03 6.04
CA TRP A 131 -16.65 -18.49 7.17
C TRP A 131 -18.13 -18.12 7.00
N CYS A 132 -18.43 -16.87 6.65
CA CYS A 132 -19.79 -16.41 6.31
C CYS A 132 -20.33 -17.14 5.07
N TYR A 133 -19.50 -17.37 4.05
CA TYR A 133 -19.86 -18.09 2.84
C TYR A 133 -20.25 -19.55 3.14
N ARG A 134 -19.50 -20.24 4.00
CA ARG A 134 -19.87 -21.59 4.49
C ARG A 134 -21.23 -21.57 5.19
N ARG A 135 -21.45 -20.60 6.08
CA ARG A 135 -22.74 -20.43 6.78
C ARG A 135 -23.89 -20.13 5.82
N PHE A 136 -23.66 -19.27 4.83
CA PHE A 136 -24.61 -18.92 3.77
C PHE A 136 -25.01 -20.13 2.93
N LEU A 137 -24.05 -20.95 2.50
CA LEU A 137 -24.32 -22.16 1.72
C LEU A 137 -25.08 -23.24 2.53
N ASN A 138 -24.79 -23.33 3.84
CA ASN A 138 -25.49 -24.28 4.70
C ASN A 138 -26.93 -23.86 5.01
N HIS A 139 -27.20 -22.56 5.09
CA HIS A 139 -28.52 -22.03 5.41
C HIS A 139 -28.79 -20.70 4.68
N LEU A 140 -29.55 -20.75 3.59
CA LEU A 140 -29.91 -19.58 2.79
C LEU A 140 -30.98 -18.74 3.51
N SER A 141 -30.55 -17.73 4.25
CA SER A 141 -31.42 -16.85 5.06
C SER A 141 -30.97 -15.40 4.98
N LEU A 142 -31.88 -14.47 5.27
CA LEU A 142 -31.59 -13.03 5.28
C LEU A 142 -30.37 -12.68 6.14
N VAL A 143 -30.30 -13.21 7.36
CA VAL A 143 -29.17 -12.97 8.28
C VAL A 143 -27.84 -13.39 7.64
N ASN A 144 -27.79 -14.58 7.04
CA ASN A 144 -26.56 -15.07 6.42
C ASN A 144 -26.19 -14.29 5.15
N SER A 145 -27.18 -13.78 4.40
CA SER A 145 -26.95 -12.88 3.27
C SER A 145 -26.33 -11.56 3.74
N LEU A 146 -26.87 -10.96 4.82
CA LEU A 146 -26.35 -9.71 5.38
C LEU A 146 -24.94 -9.89 5.97
N LEU A 147 -24.69 -10.99 6.69
CA LEU A 147 -23.35 -11.31 7.20
C LEU A 147 -22.33 -11.53 6.08
N LEU A 148 -22.74 -12.17 4.99
CA LEU A 148 -21.90 -12.33 3.80
C LEU A 148 -21.63 -10.97 3.13
N GLY A 149 -22.66 -10.14 2.96
CA GLY A 149 -22.52 -8.78 2.42
C GLY A 149 -21.61 -7.88 3.27
N LEU A 150 -21.71 -7.97 4.59
CA LEU A 150 -20.81 -7.28 5.52
C LEU A 150 -19.36 -7.73 5.34
N ALA A 151 -19.11 -9.04 5.25
CA ALA A 151 -17.78 -9.57 5.01
C ALA A 151 -17.21 -9.14 3.64
N VAL A 152 -18.05 -9.11 2.59
CA VAL A 152 -17.69 -8.58 1.26
C VAL A 152 -17.33 -7.09 1.32
N SER A 153 -18.07 -6.29 2.08
CA SER A 153 -17.74 -4.87 2.24
C SER A 153 -16.39 -4.68 2.94
N PHE A 154 -16.15 -5.38 4.05
CA PHE A 154 -14.91 -5.23 4.82
C PHE A 154 -13.65 -5.76 4.12
N ILE A 155 -13.77 -6.84 3.33
CA ILE A 155 -12.65 -7.30 2.51
C ILE A 155 -12.32 -6.26 1.40
N LEU A 156 -13.33 -5.64 0.78
CA LEU A 156 -13.13 -4.56 -0.21
C LEU A 156 -12.53 -3.29 0.42
N TYR A 157 -12.93 -2.95 1.64
CA TYR A 157 -12.34 -1.86 2.43
C TYR A 157 -10.89 -2.13 2.85
N SER A 158 -10.39 -3.37 2.72
CA SER A 158 -9.01 -3.71 3.06
C SER A 158 -8.04 -3.48 1.91
N LYS A 159 -8.36 -3.99 0.71
CA LYS A 159 -7.50 -3.88 -0.47
C LYS A 159 -8.28 -4.21 -1.74
N TYR A 160 -7.99 -3.54 -2.86
CA TYR A 160 -8.68 -3.78 -4.14
C TYR A 160 -8.53 -5.21 -4.67
N GLN A 161 -7.45 -5.91 -4.31
CA GLN A 161 -7.20 -7.31 -4.68
C GLN A 161 -8.27 -8.27 -4.15
N ALA A 162 -9.05 -7.85 -3.15
CA ALA A 162 -10.20 -8.59 -2.62
C ALA A 162 -11.24 -8.96 -3.70
N VAL A 163 -11.33 -8.18 -4.79
CA VAL A 163 -12.23 -8.49 -5.91
C VAL A 163 -11.94 -9.86 -6.52
N LEU A 164 -10.68 -10.32 -6.49
CA LEU A 164 -10.28 -11.62 -7.01
C LEU A 164 -10.88 -12.76 -6.16
N VAL A 165 -10.89 -12.61 -4.83
CA VAL A 165 -11.49 -13.61 -3.91
C VAL A 165 -12.98 -13.75 -4.21
N ILE A 166 -13.69 -12.64 -4.36
CA ILE A 166 -15.13 -12.61 -4.64
C ILE A 166 -15.41 -13.23 -6.00
N PHE A 167 -14.67 -12.81 -7.03
CA PHE A 167 -14.82 -13.29 -8.40
C PHE A 167 -14.59 -14.80 -8.53
N PHE A 168 -13.47 -15.30 -8.01
CA PHE A 168 -13.16 -16.73 -8.10
C PHE A 168 -14.05 -17.60 -7.18
N THR A 169 -14.53 -17.05 -6.06
CA THR A 169 -15.56 -17.70 -5.25
C THR A 169 -16.86 -17.86 -6.04
N PHE A 170 -17.32 -16.82 -6.72
CA PHE A 170 -18.49 -16.90 -7.60
C PHE A 170 -18.28 -17.90 -8.74
N LEU A 171 -17.12 -17.87 -9.40
CA LEU A 171 -16.79 -18.80 -10.49
C LEU A 171 -16.79 -20.28 -10.05
N SER A 172 -16.52 -20.55 -8.78
CA SER A 172 -16.61 -21.90 -8.21
C SER A 172 -18.05 -22.45 -8.15
N ASN A 173 -19.03 -21.54 -8.09
CA ASN A 173 -20.46 -21.83 -7.94
C ASN A 173 -21.34 -20.76 -8.66
N PRO A 174 -21.36 -20.74 -10.01
CA PRO A 174 -22.07 -19.72 -10.78
C PRO A 174 -23.60 -19.76 -10.59
N ARG A 175 -24.14 -20.89 -10.11
CA ARG A 175 -25.57 -21.06 -9.80
C ARG A 175 -26.07 -20.10 -8.71
N LEU A 176 -25.16 -19.46 -7.95
CA LEU A 176 -25.50 -18.44 -6.96
C LEU A 176 -26.21 -17.22 -7.55
N ILE A 177 -26.05 -16.95 -8.85
CA ILE A 177 -26.75 -15.84 -9.54
C ILE A 177 -28.27 -16.00 -9.51
N PHE A 178 -28.78 -17.23 -9.45
CA PHE A 178 -30.21 -17.54 -9.40
C PHE A 178 -30.78 -17.50 -7.98
N ARG A 179 -29.98 -17.15 -6.96
CA ARG A 179 -30.43 -17.04 -5.58
C ARG A 179 -30.62 -15.56 -5.22
N TYR A 180 -31.85 -15.16 -4.89
CA TYR A 180 -32.13 -13.79 -4.45
C TYR A 180 -31.31 -13.38 -3.22
N GLN A 181 -30.96 -14.35 -2.36
CA GLN A 181 -30.09 -14.15 -1.20
C GLN A 181 -28.69 -13.64 -1.58
N SER A 182 -28.15 -14.08 -2.73
CA SER A 182 -26.87 -13.60 -3.24
C SER A 182 -26.96 -12.12 -3.63
N TRP A 183 -28.08 -11.71 -4.22
CA TRP A 183 -28.34 -10.31 -4.58
C TRP A 183 -28.53 -9.44 -3.34
N ILE A 184 -29.19 -9.94 -2.29
CA ILE A 184 -29.25 -9.24 -0.99
C ILE A 184 -27.84 -9.01 -0.45
N ALA A 185 -26.98 -10.03 -0.44
CA ALA A 185 -25.60 -9.90 0.01
C ALA A 185 -24.82 -8.88 -0.82
N ALA A 186 -24.95 -8.92 -2.15
CA ALA A 186 -24.28 -8.01 -3.07
C ALA A 186 -24.75 -6.56 -2.89
N SER A 187 -26.07 -6.32 -2.88
CA SER A 187 -26.65 -4.99 -2.69
C SER A 187 -26.29 -4.40 -1.33
N PHE A 188 -26.31 -5.23 -0.27
CA PHE A 188 -25.91 -4.79 1.07
C PHE A 188 -24.41 -4.44 1.13
N ALA A 189 -23.55 -5.25 0.49
CA ALA A 189 -22.13 -4.94 0.40
C ALA A 189 -21.86 -3.63 -0.35
N LEU A 190 -22.55 -3.39 -1.47
CA LEU A 190 -22.46 -2.16 -2.25
C LEU A 190 -22.94 -0.94 -1.47
N LEU A 191 -24.05 -1.07 -0.74
CA LEU A 191 -24.57 -0.02 0.13
C LEU A 191 -23.53 0.37 1.19
N LEU A 192 -22.93 -0.62 1.85
CA LEU A 192 -21.90 -0.38 2.85
C LEU A 192 -20.62 0.20 2.24
N PHE A 193 -20.22 -0.23 1.04
CA PHE A 193 -19.01 0.24 0.36
C PHE A 193 -19.21 1.58 -0.41
N ALA A 194 -20.45 2.05 -0.53
CA ALA A 194 -20.81 3.26 -1.27
C ALA A 194 -20.03 4.52 -0.84
N PRO A 195 -19.73 4.77 0.45
CA PRO A 195 -18.93 5.91 0.85
C PRO A 195 -17.53 5.94 0.21
N HIS A 196 -16.89 4.78 0.05
CA HIS A 196 -15.59 4.71 -0.65
C HIS A 196 -15.74 4.99 -2.15
N ILE A 197 -16.81 4.49 -2.77
CA ILE A 197 -17.08 4.76 -4.20
C ILE A 197 -17.32 6.26 -4.41
N TYR A 198 -18.09 6.90 -3.54
CA TYR A 198 -18.33 8.33 -3.58
C TYR A 198 -17.03 9.13 -3.37
N TRP A 199 -16.18 8.70 -2.44
CA TRP A 199 -14.86 9.29 -2.24
C TRP A 199 -13.99 9.19 -3.49
N GLN A 200 -13.97 8.03 -4.15
CA GLN A 200 -13.24 7.84 -5.41
C GLN A 200 -13.77 8.77 -6.51
N PHE A 201 -15.09 8.93 -6.61
CA PHE A 201 -15.69 9.87 -7.56
C PHE A 201 -15.22 11.31 -7.33
N GLN A 202 -15.23 11.79 -6.08
CA GLN A 202 -14.74 13.13 -5.71
C GLN A 202 -13.24 13.32 -6.00
N HIS A 203 -12.47 12.23 -6.02
CA HIS A 203 -11.04 12.24 -6.27
C HIS A 203 -10.66 11.76 -7.68
N ASN A 204 -11.60 11.85 -8.64
CA ASN A 204 -11.38 11.50 -10.05
C ASN A 204 -10.82 10.08 -10.26
N TRP A 205 -11.26 9.13 -9.42
CA TRP A 205 -10.87 7.71 -9.44
C TRP A 205 -9.36 7.49 -9.30
N VAL A 206 -8.70 8.32 -8.48
CA VAL A 206 -7.25 8.36 -8.35
C VAL A 206 -6.63 6.98 -8.10
N SER A 207 -7.20 6.18 -7.19
CA SER A 207 -6.62 4.87 -6.86
C SER A 207 -6.79 3.87 -8.00
N PHE A 208 -7.92 3.89 -8.71
CA PHE A 208 -8.14 3.02 -9.85
C PHE A 208 -7.23 3.39 -11.02
N LYS A 209 -7.09 4.68 -11.31
CA LYS A 209 -6.11 5.16 -12.30
C LYS A 209 -4.71 4.71 -11.94
N TYR A 210 -4.33 4.83 -10.67
CA TYR A 210 -3.03 4.35 -10.19
C TYR A 210 -2.87 2.84 -10.44
N HIS A 211 -3.77 1.99 -9.96
CA HIS A 211 -3.61 0.53 -10.08
C HIS A 211 -3.74 -0.01 -11.51
N LEU A 212 -4.57 0.61 -12.36
CA LEU A 212 -4.83 0.12 -13.72
C LEU A 212 -3.85 0.68 -14.77
N LEU A 213 -3.39 1.92 -14.58
CA LEU A 213 -2.66 2.66 -15.62
C LEU A 213 -1.21 2.99 -15.24
N GLN A 214 -0.86 3.01 -13.94
CA GLN A 214 0.43 3.54 -13.48
C GLN A 214 1.25 2.51 -12.70
N SER A 215 0.60 1.72 -11.86
CA SER A 215 1.21 0.64 -11.08
C SER A 215 1.44 -0.57 -11.99
N ASN A 216 2.60 -1.22 -11.87
CA ASN A 216 2.94 -2.42 -12.63
C ASN A 216 2.83 -2.27 -14.16
N VAL A 217 3.19 -1.10 -14.68
CA VAL A 217 3.33 -0.88 -16.12
C VAL A 217 4.80 -0.62 -16.43
N ALA A 218 5.49 -1.66 -16.89
CA ALA A 218 6.86 -1.58 -17.36
C ALA A 218 7.10 -2.55 -18.53
N PRO A 219 8.10 -2.32 -19.40
CA PRO A 219 8.52 -3.34 -20.34
C PRO A 219 8.84 -4.64 -19.60
N TRP A 220 8.32 -5.75 -20.10
CA TRP A 220 8.49 -7.04 -19.44
C TRP A 220 9.98 -7.38 -19.28
N LYS A 221 10.32 -7.94 -18.11
CA LYS A 221 11.62 -8.53 -17.82
C LYS A 221 11.38 -9.92 -17.25
N LEU A 222 12.18 -10.90 -17.67
CA LEU A 222 12.13 -12.26 -17.13
C LEU A 222 12.26 -12.26 -15.59
N SER A 223 13.05 -11.34 -15.04
CA SER A 223 13.22 -11.19 -13.59
C SER A 223 11.90 -10.96 -12.86
N PHE A 224 10.91 -10.27 -13.44
CA PHE A 224 9.62 -10.04 -12.79
C PHE A 224 8.85 -11.35 -12.56
N THR A 225 8.86 -12.24 -13.55
CA THR A 225 8.19 -13.54 -13.44
C THR A 225 8.96 -14.48 -12.51
N VAL A 226 10.30 -14.48 -12.57
CA VAL A 226 11.15 -15.29 -11.67
C VAL A 226 11.01 -14.81 -10.22
N GLU A 227 11.09 -13.50 -9.97
CA GLU A 227 10.87 -12.91 -8.65
C GLU A 227 9.49 -13.23 -8.10
N TYR A 228 8.45 -13.20 -8.95
CA TYR A 228 7.11 -13.62 -8.56
C TYR A 228 7.08 -15.09 -8.11
N ILE A 229 7.62 -16.01 -8.91
CA ILE A 229 7.65 -17.45 -8.59
C ILE A 229 8.41 -17.69 -7.29
N LEU A 230 9.64 -17.16 -7.18
CA LEU A 230 10.46 -17.29 -5.97
C LEU A 230 9.76 -16.66 -4.75
N GLY A 231 9.08 -15.53 -4.94
CA GLY A 231 8.26 -14.89 -3.94
C GLY A 231 7.13 -15.78 -3.42
N GLN A 232 6.44 -16.52 -4.31
CA GLN A 232 5.40 -17.47 -3.89
C GLN A 232 5.96 -18.68 -3.14
N LEU A 233 7.13 -19.18 -3.52
CA LEU A 233 7.82 -20.24 -2.77
C LEU A 233 8.21 -19.75 -1.36
N ALA A 234 8.76 -18.54 -1.25
CA ALA A 234 9.10 -17.95 0.04
C ALA A 234 7.86 -17.69 0.90
N LEU A 235 6.79 -17.15 0.30
CA LEU A 235 5.54 -16.81 0.99
C LEU A 235 4.85 -18.04 1.60
N THR A 236 4.92 -19.18 0.93
CA THR A 236 4.33 -20.45 1.38
C THR A 236 5.16 -21.20 2.43
N GLY A 237 6.28 -20.61 2.87
CA GLY A 237 7.18 -21.13 3.87
C GLY A 237 8.53 -21.49 3.24
N PRO A 238 9.58 -20.68 3.42
CA PRO A 238 10.83 -20.79 2.63
C PRO A 238 11.52 -22.15 2.76
N ILE A 239 11.28 -22.88 3.86
CA ILE A 239 11.84 -24.20 4.12
C ILE A 239 10.87 -25.34 3.78
N VAL A 240 9.56 -25.10 3.83
CA VAL A 240 8.53 -26.15 3.70
C VAL A 240 7.62 -26.00 2.48
N PHE A 241 7.92 -25.06 1.59
CA PHE A 241 7.09 -24.76 0.41
C PHE A 241 6.86 -26.00 -0.46
N PHE A 242 7.87 -26.85 -0.63
CA PHE A 242 7.80 -28.08 -1.43
C PHE A 242 6.86 -29.14 -0.83
N ILE A 243 6.41 -28.94 0.42
CA ILE A 243 5.35 -29.72 1.06
C ILE A 243 4.03 -28.97 0.98
N LEU A 244 3.99 -27.72 1.47
CA LEU A 244 2.74 -27.00 1.69
C LEU A 244 2.09 -26.55 0.39
N LEU A 245 2.86 -26.07 -0.59
CA LEU A 245 2.34 -25.61 -1.87
C LEU A 245 1.72 -26.77 -2.67
N PRO A 246 2.41 -27.90 -2.94
CA PRO A 246 1.77 -29.06 -3.57
C PRO A 246 0.57 -29.57 -2.77
N ALA A 247 0.65 -29.63 -1.43
CA ALA A 247 -0.47 -30.05 -0.59
C ALA A 247 -1.73 -29.20 -0.82
N SER A 248 -1.60 -27.87 -0.93
CA SER A 248 -2.74 -26.98 -1.21
C SER A 248 -3.36 -27.18 -2.59
N LEU A 249 -2.54 -27.50 -3.60
CA LEU A 249 -2.97 -27.60 -5.00
C LEU A 249 -3.52 -28.98 -5.38
N LEU A 250 -2.98 -30.04 -4.77
CA LEU A 250 -3.32 -31.44 -5.03
C LEU A 250 -4.50 -31.95 -4.19
N TYR A 251 -4.90 -31.22 -3.15
CA TYR A 251 -6.06 -31.58 -2.34
C TYR A 251 -7.35 -31.65 -3.17
N LYS A 252 -8.07 -32.76 -3.05
CA LYS A 252 -9.41 -32.93 -3.62
C LYS A 252 -10.43 -32.39 -2.63
N THR A 253 -11.00 -31.24 -2.97
CA THR A 253 -11.98 -30.51 -2.14
C THR A 253 -13.25 -31.32 -1.92
N THR A 254 -13.76 -31.31 -0.69
CA THR A 254 -14.93 -32.12 -0.26
C THR A 254 -16.20 -31.32 -0.05
N SER A 255 -16.11 -29.99 0.02
CA SER A 255 -17.25 -29.09 0.20
C SER A 255 -17.25 -27.95 -0.82
N ALA A 256 -18.41 -27.32 -1.01
CA ALA A 256 -18.53 -26.14 -1.88
C ALA A 256 -17.67 -24.95 -1.39
N THR A 257 -17.49 -24.80 -0.07
CA THR A 257 -16.56 -23.80 0.50
C THR A 257 -15.10 -24.13 0.18
N GLU A 258 -14.67 -25.37 0.36
CA GLU A 258 -13.30 -25.80 -0.01
C GLU A 258 -13.07 -25.63 -1.52
N LYS A 259 -14.09 -25.90 -2.36
CA LYS A 259 -14.04 -25.64 -3.80
C LYS A 259 -13.82 -24.15 -4.10
N ALA A 260 -14.56 -23.26 -3.44
CA ALA A 260 -14.38 -21.81 -3.57
C ALA A 260 -12.99 -21.33 -3.14
N MET A 261 -12.47 -21.87 -2.02
CA MET A 261 -11.10 -21.62 -1.57
C MET A 261 -10.07 -22.03 -2.62
N ARG A 262 -10.23 -23.22 -3.21
CA ARG A 262 -9.32 -23.72 -4.26
C ARG A 262 -9.36 -22.85 -5.52
N TYR A 263 -10.55 -22.47 -5.98
CA TYR A 263 -10.70 -21.56 -7.12
C TYR A 263 -10.05 -20.20 -6.83
N SER A 264 -10.25 -19.66 -5.63
CA SER A 264 -9.66 -18.39 -5.23
C SER A 264 -8.14 -18.46 -5.17
N LEU A 265 -7.58 -19.50 -4.53
CA LEU A 265 -6.14 -19.69 -4.43
C LEU A 265 -5.47 -19.80 -5.81
N ILE A 266 -5.98 -20.71 -6.66
CA ILE A 266 -5.44 -20.94 -8.01
C ILE A 266 -5.63 -19.69 -8.88
N GLY A 267 -6.83 -19.10 -8.85
CA GLY A 267 -7.16 -17.93 -9.63
C GLY A 267 -6.29 -16.72 -9.29
N ILE A 268 -6.05 -16.46 -8.00
CA ILE A 268 -5.16 -15.38 -7.54
C ILE A 268 -3.72 -15.64 -8.01
N PHE A 269 -3.21 -16.86 -7.87
CA PHE A 269 -1.85 -17.19 -8.31
C PHE A 269 -1.69 -17.06 -9.83
N ILE A 270 -2.69 -17.49 -10.61
CA ILE A 270 -2.68 -17.35 -12.07
C ILE A 270 -2.80 -15.88 -12.47
N PHE A 271 -3.69 -15.12 -11.83
CA PHE A 271 -3.87 -13.70 -12.13
C PHE A 271 -2.56 -12.92 -11.94
N PHE A 272 -1.87 -13.13 -10.82
CA PHE A 272 -0.61 -12.43 -10.54
C PHE A 272 0.58 -12.98 -11.32
N LEU A 273 0.54 -14.24 -11.75
CA LEU A 273 1.48 -14.75 -12.76
C LEU A 273 1.30 -14.00 -14.09
N PHE A 274 0.05 -13.78 -14.53
CA PHE A 274 -0.19 -12.99 -15.73
C PHE A 274 0.18 -11.52 -15.55
N SER A 275 -0.07 -10.96 -14.37
CA SER A 275 0.35 -9.60 -14.02
C SER A 275 1.88 -9.42 -14.08
N SER A 276 2.67 -10.46 -13.80
CA SER A 276 4.14 -10.37 -13.83
C SER A 276 4.70 -10.13 -15.24
N PHE A 277 3.93 -10.42 -16.29
CA PHE A 277 4.29 -10.08 -17.68
C PHE A 277 4.11 -8.60 -18.00
N ARG A 278 3.37 -7.85 -17.19
CA ARG A 278 3.13 -6.40 -17.37
C ARG A 278 4.04 -5.52 -16.50
N GLY A 279 4.52 -6.05 -15.39
CA GLY A 279 5.36 -5.33 -14.45
C GLY A 279 5.72 -6.19 -13.24
N ARG A 280 6.56 -5.65 -12.35
CA ARG A 280 7.03 -6.36 -11.17
C ARG A 280 5.89 -6.64 -10.20
N THR A 281 5.60 -7.90 -9.93
CA THR A 281 4.52 -8.28 -9.01
C THR A 281 5.08 -8.66 -7.64
N GLU A 282 4.71 -7.91 -6.61
CA GLU A 282 5.19 -8.15 -5.25
C GLU A 282 4.55 -9.44 -4.67
N ALA A 283 5.34 -10.20 -3.91
CA ALA A 283 4.93 -11.52 -3.41
C ALA A 283 3.68 -11.44 -2.52
N ASN A 284 3.54 -10.38 -1.71
CA ASN A 284 2.41 -10.18 -0.81
C ASN A 284 1.08 -9.91 -1.54
N TRP A 285 1.07 -9.66 -2.85
CA TRP A 285 -0.17 -9.43 -3.59
C TRP A 285 -1.09 -10.66 -3.63
N THR A 286 -0.54 -11.85 -3.38
CA THR A 286 -1.29 -13.11 -3.25
C THR A 286 -1.73 -13.40 -1.81
N SER A 287 -1.47 -12.51 -0.85
CA SER A 287 -1.88 -12.64 0.56
C SER A 287 -3.36 -12.99 0.79
N PRO A 288 -4.37 -12.52 0.00
CA PRO A 288 -5.74 -12.99 0.19
C PRO A 288 -5.94 -14.48 -0.09
N GLY A 289 -4.99 -15.15 -0.77
CA GLY A 289 -4.99 -16.60 -0.94
C GLY A 289 -4.55 -17.37 0.32
N LEU A 290 -3.93 -16.74 1.31
CA LEU A 290 -3.36 -17.41 2.49
C LEU A 290 -4.40 -18.20 3.31
N PRO A 291 -5.62 -17.69 3.59
CA PRO A 291 -6.65 -18.48 4.29
C PRO A 291 -6.97 -19.79 3.56
N ALA A 292 -7.14 -19.73 2.24
CA ALA A 292 -7.40 -20.91 1.40
C ALA A 292 -6.20 -21.87 1.40
N PHE A 293 -5.00 -21.33 1.23
CA PHE A 293 -3.75 -22.10 1.26
C PHE A 293 -3.62 -22.91 2.56
N LEU A 294 -3.78 -22.27 3.73
CA LEU A 294 -3.66 -22.94 5.03
C LEU A 294 -4.68 -24.06 5.23
N VAL A 295 -5.95 -23.81 4.87
CA VAL A 295 -7.02 -24.81 4.99
C VAL A 295 -6.76 -26.01 4.08
N LEU A 296 -6.42 -25.77 2.81
CA LEU A 296 -6.24 -26.82 1.82
C LEU A 296 -4.97 -27.65 2.09
N SER A 297 -3.85 -27.01 2.43
CA SER A 297 -2.63 -27.72 2.85
C SER A 297 -2.89 -28.56 4.08
N HIS A 298 -3.63 -28.03 5.07
CA HIS A 298 -4.01 -28.79 6.26
C HIS A 298 -4.83 -30.03 5.89
N GLN A 299 -5.91 -29.87 5.11
CA GLN A 299 -6.78 -30.99 4.77
C GLN A 299 -6.05 -32.10 3.99
N PHE A 300 -5.13 -31.75 3.09
CA PHE A 300 -4.28 -32.75 2.43
C PHE A 300 -3.40 -33.52 3.41
N LEU A 301 -2.69 -32.80 4.29
CA LEU A 301 -1.71 -33.38 5.21
C LEU A 301 -2.34 -34.20 6.35
N VAL A 302 -3.63 -34.00 6.64
CA VAL A 302 -4.37 -34.89 7.54
C VAL A 302 -4.32 -36.34 7.03
N TYR A 303 -4.47 -36.54 5.73
CA TYR A 303 -4.51 -37.87 5.11
C TYR A 303 -3.14 -38.32 4.54
N HIS A 304 -2.25 -37.38 4.21
CA HIS A 304 -0.96 -37.69 3.61
C HIS A 304 0.17 -37.81 4.66
N THR A 305 0.25 -38.98 5.30
CA THR A 305 1.19 -39.26 6.41
C THR A 305 2.67 -38.98 6.09
N PRO A 306 3.24 -39.35 4.92
CA PRO A 306 4.65 -39.09 4.61
C PRO A 306 5.01 -37.60 4.63
N SER A 307 4.22 -36.78 3.91
CA SER A 307 4.42 -35.32 3.88
C SER A 307 4.24 -34.68 5.25
N ARG A 308 3.27 -35.17 6.03
CA ARG A 308 3.07 -34.72 7.43
C ARG A 308 4.31 -35.01 8.29
N LYS A 309 4.90 -36.19 8.20
CA LYS A 309 6.12 -36.54 8.95
C LYS A 309 7.29 -35.63 8.55
N TRP A 310 7.47 -35.37 7.25
CA TRP A 310 8.49 -34.45 6.76
C TRP A 310 8.29 -33.00 7.22
N LEU A 311 7.04 -32.50 7.18
CA LEU A 311 6.72 -31.18 7.73
C LEU A 311 7.16 -31.08 9.21
N MET A 312 6.82 -32.08 10.03
CA MET A 312 7.20 -32.09 11.45
C MET A 312 8.71 -32.17 11.67
N ARG A 313 9.47 -32.81 10.77
CA ARG A 313 10.95 -32.85 10.82
C ARG A 313 11.58 -31.53 10.43
N LEU A 314 10.97 -30.78 9.52
CA LEU A 314 11.46 -29.48 9.04
C LEU A 314 10.95 -28.30 9.87
N LEU A 315 9.95 -28.53 10.72
CA LEU A 315 9.39 -27.51 11.60
C LEU A 315 10.46 -26.85 12.50
N PRO A 316 11.38 -27.59 13.18
CA PRO A 316 12.44 -26.95 13.96
C PRO A 316 13.35 -26.03 13.13
N VAL A 317 13.67 -26.41 11.89
CA VAL A 317 14.48 -25.59 10.98
C VAL A 317 13.72 -24.32 10.58
N SER A 318 12.41 -24.47 10.30
CA SER A 318 11.53 -23.33 9.97
C SER A 318 11.39 -22.37 11.13
N LEU A 319 11.25 -22.89 12.35
CA LEU A 319 11.19 -22.10 13.57
C LEU A 319 12.51 -21.41 13.87
N LEU A 320 13.65 -22.09 13.71
CA LEU A 320 14.96 -21.49 13.87
C LEU A 320 15.15 -20.32 12.90
N PHE A 321 14.82 -20.51 11.62
CA PHE A 321 14.84 -19.44 10.63
C PHE A 321 13.95 -18.26 11.04
N ALA A 322 12.71 -18.53 11.46
CA ALA A 322 11.80 -17.48 11.91
C ALA A 322 12.32 -16.73 13.14
N VAL A 323 12.91 -17.43 14.11
CA VAL A 323 13.51 -16.83 15.30
C VAL A 323 14.70 -15.95 14.93
N LEU A 324 15.62 -16.43 14.07
CA LEU A 324 16.75 -15.63 13.61
C LEU A 324 16.29 -14.35 12.90
N MET A 325 15.29 -14.44 12.03
CA MET A 325 14.72 -13.26 11.36
C MET A 325 14.02 -12.30 12.34
N ARG A 326 13.32 -12.82 13.35
CA ARG A 326 12.68 -12.00 14.40
C ARG A 326 13.70 -11.26 15.25
N VAL A 327 14.79 -11.95 15.62
CA VAL A 327 15.91 -11.37 16.36
C VAL A 327 16.57 -10.28 15.52
N GLU A 328 16.83 -10.53 14.23
CA GLU A 328 17.41 -9.54 13.32
C GLU A 328 16.50 -8.31 13.19
N MET A 329 15.17 -8.47 13.10
CA MET A 329 14.23 -7.34 13.05
C MET A 329 14.23 -6.45 14.32
N VAL A 330 14.80 -6.90 15.44
CA VAL A 330 14.92 -6.14 16.68
C VAL A 330 16.35 -5.66 16.92
N PHE A 331 17.31 -6.55 16.71
CA PHE A 331 18.72 -6.35 16.96
C PHE A 331 19.48 -6.45 15.65
N ASP A 332 20.17 -5.38 15.29
CA ASP A 332 21.09 -5.32 14.15
C ASP A 332 22.34 -6.17 14.42
N PHE A 333 22.24 -7.48 14.25
CA PHE A 333 23.36 -8.40 14.47
C PHE A 333 24.01 -8.83 13.16
N MET A 334 23.28 -8.81 12.04
CA MET A 334 23.83 -9.11 10.73
C MET A 334 24.27 -7.82 10.00
N PRO A 335 25.57 -7.67 9.66
CA PRO A 335 26.08 -6.44 9.03
C PRO A 335 25.63 -6.33 7.57
N SER A 336 24.39 -5.91 7.35
CA SER A 336 23.74 -5.83 6.05
C SER A 336 23.10 -4.45 5.86
N PRO A 337 23.69 -3.56 5.05
CA PRO A 337 23.13 -2.22 4.81
C PRO A 337 21.65 -2.23 4.38
N PRO A 338 21.18 -3.17 3.53
CA PRO A 338 19.75 -3.28 3.21
C PRO A 338 18.84 -3.60 4.40
N LEU A 339 19.30 -4.40 5.36
CA LEU A 339 18.52 -4.72 6.56
C LEU A 339 18.54 -3.57 7.56
N GLN A 340 19.69 -2.91 7.72
CA GLN A 340 19.81 -1.69 8.52
C GLN A 340 18.88 -0.60 8.02
N ALA A 341 18.90 -0.36 6.70
CA ALA A 341 18.00 0.56 6.03
C ALA A 341 16.52 0.24 6.27
N ARG A 342 16.19 -1.05 6.48
CA ARG A 342 14.81 -1.51 6.64
C ARG A 342 14.35 -1.52 8.09
N TYR A 343 15.18 -1.93 9.04
CA TYR A 343 14.77 -2.25 10.41
C TYR A 343 15.44 -1.42 11.51
N HIS A 344 16.55 -0.71 11.25
CA HIS A 344 17.39 -0.15 12.35
C HIS A 344 17.80 1.32 12.18
N ALA A 345 17.60 1.90 10.99
CA ALA A 345 18.12 3.22 10.66
C ALA A 345 17.18 4.39 10.99
N TRP A 346 16.08 4.21 11.74
CA TRP A 346 14.97 5.18 11.73
C TRP A 346 14.64 5.84 13.06
N LYS A 347 15.03 5.27 14.21
CA LYS A 347 14.63 5.84 15.50
C LYS A 347 15.41 7.09 15.91
N LYS A 348 16.73 7.14 15.65
CA LYS A 348 17.63 8.18 16.20
C LYS A 348 17.64 9.49 15.41
N TRP A 349 17.74 9.43 14.08
CA TRP A 349 17.93 10.64 13.28
C TRP A 349 16.74 11.61 13.27
N PRO A 350 15.47 11.18 13.44
CA PRO A 350 14.36 12.14 13.52
C PRO A 350 14.43 13.08 14.72
N GLU A 351 14.86 12.57 15.87
CA GLU A 351 15.06 13.37 17.08
C GLU A 351 16.21 14.36 16.87
N GLN A 352 17.35 13.89 16.33
CA GLN A 352 18.50 14.73 16.00
C GLN A 352 18.15 15.81 14.97
N LEU A 353 17.34 15.47 13.97
CA LEU A 353 16.90 16.44 12.97
C LEU A 353 15.98 17.47 13.61
N LYS A 354 15.04 17.07 14.47
CA LYS A 354 14.18 18.01 15.22
C LYS A 354 14.97 18.96 16.11
N GLU A 355 16.02 18.49 16.78
CA GLU A 355 16.94 19.35 17.53
C GLU A 355 17.66 20.33 16.61
N LYS A 356 18.23 19.84 15.51
CA LYS A 356 18.95 20.65 14.52
C LYS A 356 18.06 21.69 13.83
N THR A 357 16.78 21.40 13.62
CA THR A 357 15.81 22.34 13.05
C THR A 357 15.09 23.19 14.10
N HIS A 358 15.46 23.08 15.38
CA HIS A 358 14.82 23.78 16.49
C HIS A 358 13.29 23.60 16.54
N GLY A 359 12.80 22.43 16.12
CA GLY A 359 11.37 22.13 16.07
C GLY A 359 10.62 22.71 14.86
N LEU A 360 11.31 23.33 13.89
CA LEU A 360 10.69 23.87 12.67
C LEU A 360 10.34 22.77 11.66
N PRO A 361 9.11 22.76 11.09
CA PRO A 361 8.63 21.72 10.19
C PRO A 361 9.60 21.38 9.06
N VAL A 362 9.62 20.10 8.67
CA VAL A 362 10.52 19.62 7.62
C VAL A 362 9.73 19.20 6.38
N VAL A 363 10.16 19.67 5.21
CA VAL A 363 9.64 19.30 3.91
C VAL A 363 10.63 18.35 3.24
N PHE A 364 10.24 17.11 3.04
CA PHE A 364 11.02 16.12 2.33
C PHE A 364 10.72 16.14 0.84
N SER A 365 11.78 16.17 0.05
CA SER A 365 11.73 16.03 -1.40
C SER A 365 11.35 14.61 -1.79
N ASN A 366 10.15 14.47 -2.35
CA ASN A 366 9.67 13.27 -3.03
C ASN A 366 9.88 11.95 -2.26
N SER A 367 9.66 11.98 -0.95
CA SER A 367 9.75 10.79 -0.10
C SER A 367 8.72 10.85 1.03
N TYR A 368 7.58 10.21 0.78
CA TYR A 368 6.56 10.03 1.80
C TYR A 368 7.03 9.10 2.92
N GLN A 369 7.96 8.17 2.65
CA GLN A 369 8.51 7.28 3.67
C GLN A 369 9.28 8.08 4.72
N ARG A 370 10.24 8.91 4.28
CA ARG A 370 11.06 9.72 5.19
C ARG A 370 10.23 10.75 5.94
N ALA A 371 9.32 11.45 5.25
CA ALA A 371 8.39 12.37 5.90
C ALA A 371 7.57 11.67 6.99
N SER A 372 6.93 10.55 6.66
CA SER A 372 6.07 9.87 7.63
C SER A 372 6.84 9.28 8.81
N LYS A 373 8.04 8.75 8.58
CA LYS A 373 8.92 8.26 9.66
C LYS A 373 9.42 9.38 10.55
N TYR A 374 9.87 10.48 9.95
CA TYR A 374 10.26 11.66 10.70
C TYR A 374 9.11 12.15 11.57
N TRP A 375 7.91 12.27 10.99
CA TRP A 375 6.74 12.75 11.72
C TRP A 375 6.40 11.82 12.89
N PHE A 376 6.36 10.51 12.66
CA PHE A 376 6.06 9.55 13.71
C PHE A 376 7.05 9.62 14.88
N TYR A 377 8.36 9.57 14.59
CA TYR A 377 9.38 9.46 15.63
C TYR A 377 9.68 10.78 16.34
N SER A 378 9.67 11.90 15.63
CA SER A 378 9.95 13.22 16.22
C SER A 378 8.72 13.88 16.86
N GLY A 379 7.52 13.38 16.53
CA GLY A 379 6.24 14.02 16.85
C GLY A 379 5.99 15.33 16.11
N GLN A 380 6.89 15.70 15.19
CA GLN A 380 6.85 16.99 14.50
C GLN A 380 6.28 16.83 13.09
N MET A 381 5.32 17.70 12.74
CA MET A 381 4.71 17.68 11.42
C MET A 381 5.76 17.81 10.31
N SER A 382 5.62 16.98 9.27
CA SER A 382 6.41 17.07 8.06
C SER A 382 5.58 16.82 6.82
N TYR A 383 6.11 17.23 5.68
CA TYR A 383 5.44 17.16 4.39
C TYR A 383 6.32 16.43 3.38
N SER A 384 5.71 15.64 2.49
CA SER A 384 6.38 15.11 1.31
C SER A 384 5.95 15.89 0.08
N GLN A 385 6.81 16.79 -0.40
CA GLN A 385 6.56 17.51 -1.64
C GLN A 385 6.83 16.60 -2.84
N ASN A 386 5.82 16.38 -3.67
CA ASN A 386 5.92 15.49 -4.81
C ASN A 386 6.44 16.21 -6.04
N PHE A 387 7.52 15.66 -6.61
CA PHE A 387 8.11 16.16 -7.84
C PHE A 387 7.30 15.64 -9.04
N TYR A 388 6.95 16.50 -10.01
CA TYR A 388 6.10 16.08 -11.15
C TYR A 388 6.67 14.94 -12.00
N ARG A 389 7.99 14.73 -11.99
CA ARG A 389 8.62 13.59 -12.68
C ARG A 389 8.36 12.25 -11.98
N ASN A 390 7.94 12.29 -10.73
CA ASN A 390 7.65 11.13 -9.91
C ASN A 390 6.15 11.03 -9.61
N ARG A 391 5.75 9.91 -9.00
CA ARG A 391 4.35 9.70 -8.62
C ARG A 391 3.95 10.63 -7.48
N ILE A 392 2.70 11.08 -7.52
CA ILE A 392 2.03 11.68 -6.36
C ILE A 392 1.73 10.62 -5.29
N ASN A 393 1.33 11.06 -4.11
CA ASN A 393 0.92 10.24 -2.98
C ASN A 393 -0.10 11.00 -2.12
N SER A 394 -0.54 10.42 -1.01
CA SER A 394 -1.62 10.96 -0.17
C SER A 394 -1.30 12.33 0.44
N TYR A 395 -0.02 12.71 0.60
CA TYR A 395 0.35 14.06 1.05
C TYR A 395 -0.14 15.15 0.09
N SER A 396 -0.32 14.85 -1.20
CA SER A 396 -0.88 15.79 -2.17
C SER A 396 -2.34 16.17 -1.91
N TYR A 397 -3.06 15.40 -1.09
CA TYR A 397 -4.48 15.60 -0.81
C TYR A 397 -4.73 16.20 0.58
N TRP A 398 -3.84 15.93 1.55
CA TRP A 398 -4.00 16.43 2.92
C TRP A 398 -3.70 17.93 3.06
N THR A 399 -4.17 18.52 4.16
CA THR A 399 -4.00 19.95 4.49
C THR A 399 -2.61 20.29 5.05
N VAL A 400 -1.65 19.37 4.98
CA VAL A 400 -0.29 19.58 5.50
C VAL A 400 0.41 20.73 4.77
N GLU A 401 0.40 20.73 3.42
CA GLU A 401 0.99 21.81 2.62
C GLU A 401 0.36 23.17 2.96
N ASP A 402 -0.98 23.22 3.04
CA ASP A 402 -1.76 24.41 3.39
C ASP A 402 -1.32 25.01 4.73
N SER A 403 -1.02 24.16 5.71
CA SER A 403 -0.62 24.57 7.05
C SER A 403 0.81 25.14 7.12
N LEU A 404 1.64 24.86 6.13
CA LEU A 404 3.04 25.29 6.05
C LEU A 404 3.24 26.54 5.18
N LEU A 405 2.26 26.88 4.33
CA LEU A 405 2.37 28.00 3.41
C LEU A 405 2.70 29.31 4.15
N GLY A 406 3.76 29.99 3.72
CA GLY A 406 4.27 31.23 4.29
C GLY A 406 5.08 31.09 5.58
N LYS A 407 5.22 29.88 6.14
CA LYS A 407 5.91 29.63 7.40
C LYS A 407 7.36 29.18 7.20
N PRO A 408 8.24 29.36 8.19
CA PRO A 408 9.59 28.84 8.13
C PRO A 408 9.62 27.31 8.18
N VAL A 409 10.42 26.70 7.33
CA VAL A 409 10.61 25.25 7.23
C VAL A 409 12.07 24.90 6.93
N TYR A 410 12.43 23.63 7.13
CA TYR A 410 13.62 23.05 6.53
C TYR A 410 13.25 22.16 5.35
N PHE A 411 13.94 22.33 4.23
CA PHE A 411 13.87 21.42 3.10
C PHE A 411 14.95 20.34 3.21
N ALA A 412 14.58 19.08 3.00
CA ALA A 412 15.48 17.94 3.18
C ALA A 412 15.43 16.94 2.01
N ASP A 413 16.59 16.48 1.56
CA ASP A 413 16.74 15.36 0.61
C ASP A 413 18.06 14.62 0.88
N ILE A 414 18.13 13.35 0.45
CA ILE A 414 19.37 12.54 0.49
C ILE A 414 20.09 12.55 -0.86
N TYR A 415 19.48 13.14 -1.88
CA TYR A 415 20.00 13.27 -3.23
C TYR A 415 20.46 14.69 -3.49
N ASP A 416 21.32 14.86 -4.51
CA ASP A 416 21.79 16.17 -4.97
C ASP A 416 22.41 17.02 -3.83
N LEU A 417 23.19 16.38 -2.94
CA LEU A 417 23.68 16.99 -1.69
C LEU A 417 24.45 18.32 -1.88
N SER A 418 25.04 18.55 -3.04
CA SER A 418 25.72 19.82 -3.39
C SER A 418 24.78 21.03 -3.45
N PHE A 419 23.47 20.81 -3.55
CA PHE A 419 22.44 21.85 -3.53
C PHE A 419 22.15 22.39 -2.11
N PHE A 420 22.57 21.66 -1.07
CA PHE A 420 22.23 21.98 0.31
C PHE A 420 23.36 22.74 1.01
N GLN A 421 22.99 23.77 1.77
CA GLN A 421 23.90 24.62 2.53
C GLN A 421 24.44 23.92 3.79
N ASP A 422 23.66 22.99 4.33
CA ASP A 422 24.01 22.22 5.51
C ASP A 422 23.70 20.74 5.29
N THR A 423 24.36 19.87 6.04
CA THR A 423 24.13 18.42 6.01
C THR A 423 24.12 17.83 7.40
N MET A 424 23.52 16.65 7.55
CA MET A 424 23.63 15.85 8.77
C MET A 424 23.67 14.36 8.45
N LYS A 425 24.29 13.58 9.32
CA LYS A 425 24.20 12.12 9.25
C LYS A 425 22.82 11.68 9.72
N ALA A 426 22.10 10.93 8.89
CA ALA A 426 20.77 10.40 9.18
C ALA A 426 20.80 8.88 9.05
N GLY A 427 21.14 8.19 10.15
CA GLY A 427 21.36 6.75 10.15
C GLY A 427 22.53 6.36 9.24
N ILE A 428 22.22 5.65 8.15
CA ILE A 428 23.20 5.23 7.14
C ILE A 428 23.33 6.22 5.96
N TRP A 429 22.55 7.31 5.95
CA TRP A 429 22.55 8.30 4.88
C TRP A 429 23.14 9.64 5.34
N THR A 430 23.48 10.47 4.38
CA THR A 430 23.69 11.91 4.58
C THR A 430 22.44 12.65 4.10
N LEU A 431 21.89 13.50 4.94
CA LEU A 431 20.71 14.31 4.65
C LEU A 431 21.16 15.76 4.44
N GLY A 432 20.86 16.32 3.27
CA GLY A 432 21.04 17.75 3.00
C GLY A 432 19.88 18.56 3.58
N LEU A 433 20.18 19.77 4.06
CA LEU A 433 19.24 20.67 4.71
C LEU A 433 19.40 22.12 4.18
N ASN A 434 18.26 22.72 3.82
CA ASN A 434 18.17 24.15 3.49
C ASN A 434 17.06 24.78 4.34
N TYR A 435 17.36 25.89 5.01
CA TYR A 435 16.35 26.68 5.69
C TYR A 435 15.59 27.56 4.70
N ASP A 436 14.27 27.58 4.79
CA ASP A 436 13.41 28.56 4.13
C ASP A 436 12.63 29.35 5.17
N SER A 437 12.76 30.67 5.15
CA SER A 437 11.99 31.55 6.04
C SER A 437 10.50 31.61 5.70
N SER A 438 10.11 31.30 4.46
CA SER A 438 8.73 31.43 3.99
C SER A 438 8.43 30.42 2.89
N PHE A 439 8.01 29.22 3.32
CA PHE A 439 7.69 28.10 2.44
C PHE A 439 6.59 28.46 1.44
N ALA A 440 6.86 28.22 0.16
CA ALA A 440 5.91 28.42 -0.93
C ALA A 440 5.92 27.23 -1.89
N SER A 441 4.84 26.45 -1.85
CA SER A 441 4.59 25.33 -2.77
C SER A 441 3.12 25.33 -3.17
N PHE A 442 2.85 24.96 -4.43
CA PHE A 442 1.53 25.11 -5.05
C PHE A 442 1.04 23.78 -5.65
N ALA A 443 1.28 22.65 -4.98
CA ALA A 443 0.99 21.32 -5.54
C ALA A 443 -0.51 21.07 -5.78
N LYS A 444 -1.39 21.77 -5.06
CA LYS A 444 -2.85 21.66 -5.22
C LYS A 444 -3.44 22.51 -6.35
N VAL A 445 -2.66 23.34 -7.04
CA VAL A 445 -3.12 24.04 -8.24
C VAL A 445 -3.34 23.01 -9.35
N LYS A 446 -4.54 22.95 -9.92
CA LYS A 446 -4.84 22.10 -11.07
C LYS A 446 -4.79 22.92 -12.34
N ILE A 447 -3.87 22.59 -13.24
CA ILE A 447 -3.72 23.16 -14.58
C ILE A 447 -4.42 22.23 -15.56
N MET A 448 -5.32 22.79 -16.34
CA MET A 448 -6.03 22.15 -17.44
C MET A 448 -5.60 22.85 -18.73
N ALA A 449 -5.46 22.10 -19.82
CA ALA A 449 -5.04 22.66 -21.09
C ALA A 449 -5.99 22.21 -22.20
N GLY A 450 -6.45 23.16 -23.02
CA GLY A 450 -6.88 22.87 -24.38
C GLY A 450 -5.64 22.74 -25.26
N TYR A 451 -5.48 21.61 -25.95
CA TYR A 451 -4.29 21.31 -26.76
C TYR A 451 -4.63 20.38 -27.93
N PRO A 452 -3.84 20.41 -29.02
CA PRO A 452 -3.97 19.43 -30.09
C PRO A 452 -3.41 18.07 -29.64
N GLU A 453 -4.20 17.01 -29.77
CA GLU A 453 -3.75 15.64 -29.43
C GLU A 453 -2.71 15.10 -30.44
N LYS A 454 -2.63 15.69 -31.63
CA LYS A 454 -1.72 15.33 -32.72
C LYS A 454 -1.02 16.54 -33.30
N ILE A 455 0.29 16.43 -33.54
CA ILE A 455 1.11 17.47 -34.19
C ILE A 455 2.13 16.80 -35.13
N LYS A 456 2.71 17.56 -36.08
CA LYS A 456 3.87 17.08 -36.84
C LYS A 456 5.17 17.35 -36.10
N ALA A 457 6.19 16.54 -36.35
CA ALA A 457 7.52 16.75 -35.79
C ALA A 457 8.06 18.15 -36.15
N GLY A 458 8.51 18.88 -35.13
CA GLY A 458 9.03 20.26 -35.26
C GLY A 458 7.99 21.37 -35.20
N ASP A 459 6.69 21.05 -35.22
CA ASP A 459 5.62 22.05 -35.12
C ASP A 459 5.55 22.67 -33.72
N SER A 460 5.09 23.92 -33.69
CA SER A 460 4.73 24.58 -32.43
C SER A 460 3.35 24.13 -31.96
N ILE A 461 3.22 23.87 -30.66
CA ILE A 461 1.95 23.56 -30.00
C ILE A 461 1.33 24.85 -29.48
N SER A 462 0.09 25.12 -29.90
CA SER A 462 -0.73 26.17 -29.30
C SER A 462 -1.57 25.55 -28.19
N LEU A 463 -1.47 26.10 -26.98
CA LEU A 463 -2.15 25.63 -25.78
C LEU A 463 -2.98 26.76 -25.20
N GLN A 464 -4.14 26.41 -24.66
CA GLN A 464 -4.97 27.33 -23.88
C GLN A 464 -5.03 26.82 -22.44
N LEU A 465 -4.27 27.43 -21.55
CA LEU A 465 -4.20 27.00 -20.16
C LEU A 465 -5.32 27.62 -19.35
N THR A 466 -6.01 26.80 -18.58
CA THR A 466 -6.95 27.21 -17.54
C THR A 466 -6.50 26.59 -16.22
N SER A 467 -6.86 27.19 -15.09
CA SER A 467 -6.45 26.64 -13.80
C SER A 467 -7.51 26.78 -12.73
N LEU A 468 -7.51 25.80 -11.82
CA LEU A 468 -8.26 25.82 -10.58
C LEU A 468 -7.26 26.04 -9.44
N VAL A 469 -7.29 27.24 -8.87
CA VAL A 469 -6.42 27.63 -7.75
C VAL A 469 -7.26 27.65 -6.47
N PRO A 470 -6.88 26.89 -5.42
CA PRO A 470 -7.56 26.95 -4.13
C PRO A 470 -7.59 28.38 -3.56
N PRO A 471 -8.67 28.79 -2.86
CA PRO A 471 -8.79 30.16 -2.32
C PRO A 471 -7.61 30.58 -1.44
N LEU A 472 -7.09 29.67 -0.61
CA LEU A 472 -5.91 29.90 0.22
C LEU A 472 -4.70 30.32 -0.62
N TYR A 473 -4.45 29.62 -1.73
CA TYR A 473 -3.29 29.88 -2.59
C TYR A 473 -3.48 31.19 -3.34
N LYS A 474 -4.71 31.47 -3.82
CA LYS A 474 -5.04 32.72 -4.48
C LYS A 474 -4.76 33.93 -3.58
N ASN A 475 -5.18 33.87 -2.32
CA ASN A 475 -4.94 34.93 -1.34
C ASN A 475 -3.45 35.10 -1.05
N TYR A 476 -2.73 33.99 -0.85
CA TYR A 476 -1.29 34.03 -0.61
C TYR A 476 -0.52 34.65 -1.78
N ILE A 477 -0.84 34.24 -3.02
CA ILE A 477 -0.23 34.79 -4.25
C ILE A 477 -0.47 36.30 -4.34
N ALA A 478 -1.71 36.76 -4.10
CA ALA A 478 -2.05 38.19 -4.15
C ALA A 478 -1.29 39.04 -3.12
N GLN A 479 -1.00 38.48 -1.94
CA GLN A 479 -0.25 39.15 -0.88
C GLN A 479 1.27 39.15 -1.10
N HIS A 480 1.78 38.33 -2.03
CA HIS A 480 3.20 38.14 -2.28
C HIS A 480 3.54 38.40 -3.76
N PRO A 481 3.42 39.65 -4.25
CA PRO A 481 3.65 40.00 -5.65
C PRO A 481 5.09 39.71 -6.13
N GLN A 482 6.04 39.55 -5.20
CA GLN A 482 7.42 39.15 -5.46
C GLN A 482 7.56 37.67 -5.89
N LEU A 483 6.51 36.85 -5.83
CA LEU A 483 6.55 35.47 -6.33
C LEU A 483 6.69 35.46 -7.86
N SER A 484 7.90 35.21 -8.34
CA SER A 484 8.25 35.08 -9.76
C SER A 484 8.15 33.64 -10.29
N ASP A 485 7.47 32.76 -9.55
CA ASP A 485 7.31 31.36 -9.91
C ASP A 485 6.53 31.22 -11.22
N THR A 486 7.08 30.43 -12.13
CA THR A 486 6.54 30.18 -13.47
C THR A 486 6.17 28.72 -13.66
N THR A 487 5.47 28.40 -14.74
CA THR A 487 5.18 27.01 -15.10
C THR A 487 6.12 26.45 -16.14
N ARG A 488 6.20 25.11 -16.16
CA ARG A 488 6.88 24.33 -17.18
C ARG A 488 6.02 23.15 -17.60
N ILE A 489 6.39 22.59 -18.74
CA ILE A 489 5.81 21.38 -19.29
C ILE A 489 6.90 20.32 -19.35
N GLY A 490 6.65 19.18 -18.71
CA GLY A 490 7.47 17.98 -18.83
C GLY A 490 6.93 17.05 -19.90
N PHE A 491 7.80 16.62 -20.81
CA PHE A 491 7.51 15.61 -21.82
C PHE A 491 8.08 14.26 -21.42
N PHE A 492 7.26 13.22 -21.51
CA PHE A 492 7.63 11.86 -21.16
C PHE A 492 7.32 10.91 -22.32
N GLU A 493 8.20 9.95 -22.58
CA GLU A 493 7.97 8.87 -23.53
C GLU A 493 8.14 7.54 -22.81
N LYS A 494 7.15 6.66 -22.90
CA LYS A 494 7.15 5.35 -22.19
C LYS A 494 7.48 5.50 -20.69
N GLY A 495 6.97 6.55 -20.06
CA GLY A 495 7.18 6.87 -18.64
C GLY A 495 8.56 7.47 -18.31
N LYS A 496 9.48 7.60 -19.27
CA LYS A 496 10.77 8.25 -19.06
C LYS A 496 10.69 9.73 -19.39
N TRP A 497 11.26 10.56 -18.53
CA TRP A 497 11.41 11.98 -18.80
C TRP A 497 12.32 12.21 -20.01
N ILE A 498 11.89 13.07 -20.94
CA ILE A 498 12.62 13.42 -22.15
C ILE A 498 13.19 14.83 -22.03
N LYS A 499 12.34 15.83 -21.78
CA LYS A 499 12.75 17.22 -21.66
C LYS A 499 11.70 18.07 -20.94
N ASP A 500 12.15 19.26 -20.53
CA ASP A 500 11.28 20.32 -20.04
C ASP A 500 11.20 21.47 -21.05
N VAL A 501 10.04 22.12 -21.11
CA VAL A 501 9.83 23.38 -21.81
C VAL A 501 9.20 24.38 -20.83
N PHE A 502 9.87 25.50 -20.60
CA PHE A 502 9.33 26.57 -19.75
C PHE A 502 8.25 27.33 -20.52
N THR A 503 7.09 27.53 -19.91
CA THR A 503 5.98 28.25 -20.56
C THR A 503 6.06 29.76 -20.31
N GLY A 504 6.76 30.17 -19.25
CA GLY A 504 6.77 31.55 -18.77
C GLY A 504 5.49 32.01 -18.08
N VAL A 505 4.44 31.18 -18.01
CA VAL A 505 3.17 31.55 -17.37
C VAL A 505 3.39 31.63 -15.87
N THR A 506 3.11 32.80 -15.31
CA THR A 506 3.30 33.12 -13.88
C THR A 506 2.15 32.62 -13.03
N LEU A 507 2.40 32.48 -11.72
CA LEU A 507 1.33 32.20 -10.74
C LEU A 507 0.22 33.25 -10.74
N ASN A 508 0.56 34.54 -10.92
CA ASN A 508 -0.43 35.61 -11.00
C ASN A 508 -1.38 35.41 -12.19
N GLN A 509 -0.84 35.06 -13.35
CA GLN A 509 -1.65 34.76 -14.54
C GLN A 509 -2.56 33.55 -14.30
N LEU A 510 -2.07 32.47 -13.69
CA LEU A 510 -2.91 31.32 -13.34
C LEU A 510 -4.01 31.70 -12.34
N SER A 511 -3.67 32.47 -11.31
CA SER A 511 -4.59 32.89 -10.23
C SER A 511 -5.74 33.80 -10.70
N SER A 512 -5.58 34.44 -11.86
CA SER A 512 -6.62 35.27 -12.48
C SER A 512 -7.86 34.46 -12.89
N GLY A 513 -7.71 33.15 -13.11
CA GLY A 513 -8.77 32.28 -13.63
C GLY A 513 -9.07 32.47 -15.12
N GLN A 514 -8.41 33.42 -15.79
CA GLN A 514 -8.59 33.65 -17.22
C GLN A 514 -7.77 32.64 -18.04
N PRO A 515 -8.29 32.19 -19.20
CA PRO A 515 -7.51 31.35 -20.10
C PRO A 515 -6.23 32.06 -20.58
N VAL A 516 -5.08 31.39 -20.45
CA VAL A 516 -3.78 31.92 -20.88
C VAL A 516 -3.34 31.19 -22.15
N PRO A 517 -3.36 31.84 -23.32
CA PRO A 517 -2.84 31.25 -24.55
C PRO A 517 -1.31 31.22 -24.50
N ILE A 518 -0.72 30.07 -24.81
CA ILE A 518 0.72 29.93 -24.98
C ILE A 518 1.04 29.18 -26.26
N LYS A 519 2.17 29.50 -26.86
CA LYS A 519 2.72 28.78 -28.00
C LYS A 519 4.12 28.31 -27.64
N ILE A 520 4.35 27.00 -27.72
CA ILE A 520 5.63 26.40 -27.41
C ILE A 520 6.14 25.59 -28.60
N ASN A 521 7.44 25.54 -28.81
CA ASN A 521 8.05 24.60 -29.73
C ASN A 521 8.86 23.57 -28.93
N PRO A 522 8.31 22.36 -28.71
CA PRO A 522 9.00 21.36 -27.91
C PRO A 522 10.10 20.64 -28.69
N GLY A 523 10.14 20.73 -30.04
CA GLY A 523 11.16 20.08 -30.86
C GLY A 523 11.21 18.56 -30.66
N LEU A 524 10.03 17.93 -30.60
CA LEU A 524 9.90 16.48 -30.37
C LEU A 524 10.10 15.70 -31.67
N LYS A 525 10.66 14.50 -31.55
CA LYS A 525 10.70 13.51 -32.63
C LYS A 525 9.35 12.79 -32.75
N PRO A 526 9.03 12.14 -33.88
CA PRO A 526 7.84 11.32 -34.00
C PRO A 526 7.75 10.28 -32.88
N GLY A 527 6.57 10.12 -32.28
CA GLY A 527 6.36 9.25 -31.12
C GLY A 527 5.11 9.57 -30.31
N HIS A 528 4.91 8.79 -29.24
CA HIS A 528 3.79 8.96 -28.31
C HIS A 528 4.31 9.49 -26.98
N TYR A 529 3.87 10.70 -26.64
CA TYR A 529 4.31 11.41 -25.45
C TYR A 529 3.18 11.58 -24.44
N GLU A 530 3.57 11.68 -23.17
CA GLU A 530 2.74 12.20 -22.10
C GLU A 530 3.26 13.57 -21.68
N ILE A 531 2.34 14.50 -21.46
CA ILE A 531 2.60 15.87 -21.06
C ILE A 531 2.10 16.07 -19.63
N ILE A 532 2.95 16.68 -18.79
CA ILE A 532 2.59 17.08 -17.41
C ILE A 532 2.95 18.54 -17.22
N PHE A 533 2.01 19.33 -16.71
CA PHE A 533 2.25 20.70 -16.27
C PHE A 533 2.75 20.71 -14.83
N ALA A 534 3.74 21.56 -14.58
CA ALA A 534 4.36 21.73 -13.29
C ALA A 534 4.59 23.21 -12.97
N ILE A 535 4.50 23.54 -11.69
CA ILE A 535 4.82 24.87 -11.17
C ILE A 535 6.24 24.83 -10.59
N ASN A 536 7.08 25.74 -11.06
CA ASN A 536 8.39 26.00 -10.46
C ASN A 536 8.15 26.61 -9.08
N CYS A 537 8.87 26.13 -8.08
CA CYS A 537 8.73 26.62 -6.71
C CYS A 537 10.12 27.03 -6.23
N ARG A 538 10.54 28.26 -6.50
CA ARG A 538 11.86 28.81 -6.14
C ARG A 538 12.99 27.78 -6.34
N PHE A 539 13.57 27.30 -5.25
CA PHE A 539 14.67 26.35 -5.23
C PHE A 539 14.19 24.89 -5.00
N TYR A 540 12.91 24.68 -4.73
CA TYR A 540 12.30 23.36 -4.59
C TYR A 540 12.10 22.65 -5.94
N LYS A 541 11.95 21.32 -5.88
CA LYS A 541 11.60 20.53 -7.06
C LYS A 541 10.17 20.89 -7.53
N PRO A 542 9.95 21.14 -8.84
CA PRO A 542 8.65 21.56 -9.36
C PRO A 542 7.48 20.62 -9.02
N THR A 543 6.32 21.18 -8.66
CA THR A 543 5.16 20.40 -8.22
C THR A 543 4.42 19.76 -9.39
N HIS A 544 3.65 18.70 -9.12
CA HIS A 544 2.79 18.03 -10.10
C HIS A 544 1.42 18.73 -10.17
N ASN A 545 1.06 19.35 -11.30
CA ASN A 545 -0.11 20.24 -11.38
C ASN A 545 -1.14 19.89 -12.46
N SER A 546 -0.97 18.83 -13.24
CA SER A 546 -2.00 18.37 -14.20
C SER A 546 -2.14 16.86 -14.18
N ASP A 547 -3.22 16.34 -14.77
CA ASP A 547 -3.23 14.96 -15.22
C ASP A 547 -2.16 14.74 -16.32
N ARG A 548 -1.84 13.46 -16.59
CA ARG A 548 -1.01 13.07 -17.74
C ARG A 548 -1.82 13.19 -19.03
N LEU A 549 -1.46 14.14 -19.88
CA LEU A 549 -2.12 14.40 -21.16
C LEU A 549 -1.38 13.68 -22.29
N LYS A 550 -2.10 13.10 -23.26
CA LYS A 550 -1.48 12.30 -24.34
C LYS A 550 -1.25 13.15 -25.58
N LEU A 551 -0.04 13.10 -26.14
CA LEU A 551 0.32 13.78 -27.38
C LEU A 551 0.93 12.79 -28.36
N VAL A 552 0.45 12.79 -29.60
CA VAL A 552 1.07 12.06 -30.71
C VAL A 552 1.82 13.05 -31.60
N VAL A 553 3.08 12.74 -31.87
CA VAL A 553 3.91 13.48 -32.82
C VAL A 553 4.09 12.59 -34.04
N GLU A 554 3.61 13.05 -35.19
CA GLU A 554 3.66 12.37 -36.49
C GLU A 554 4.89 12.81 -37.32
#